data_AF-A0A1E4YC74-F1
#
_entry.id   AF-A0A1E4YC74-F1
#
_cell.length_a   1.000
_cell.length_b   1.000
_cell.length_c   1.000
_cell.angle_alpha   90.00
_cell.angle_beta   90.00
_cell.angle_gamma   90.00
#
_symmetry.space_group_name_H-M   'P 1'
#
loop_
_entity.id
_entity.type
_entity.pdbx_description
1 polymer ?
#
loop_
_entity_poly.entity_id
_entity_poly.type
_entity_poly.pdbx_seq_one_letter_code
_entity_poly.pdbx_strand_id
1 'polypeptide(L)'
;MLTVIIECQDHEPELAQTLAALVAGAVEGLVSDVVVLDHGSRDGTSKVADAAGCRFYSQWDIKDILRSARGEWLLLVEPGARPQAGWIDEIAEYVSLNKVPARFTASRGYRRPFLKRIGRRTAPLELGLLLSKHQAIAVARSGMGLAEFAKGQKGRRLSSELIPSWVARAAR
;
A
#
# COMPACT_ATOMS: atom_id res chain seq x y z
N MET A 1 9.03 -10.70 6.82
CA MET A 1 8.58 -10.72 5.41
C MET A 1 7.26 -9.99 5.30
N LEU A 2 7.08 -9.23 4.21
CA LEU A 2 6.00 -8.28 3.99
C LEU A 2 5.08 -8.74 2.85
N THR A 3 3.76 -8.70 3.06
CA THR A 3 2.77 -8.76 1.97
C THR A 3 2.27 -7.35 1.66
N VAL A 4 2.39 -6.92 0.42
CA VAL A 4 1.82 -5.64 -0.04
C VAL A 4 0.42 -5.90 -0.58
N ILE A 5 -0.57 -5.09 -0.20
CA ILE A 5 -1.95 -5.21 -0.67
C ILE A 5 -2.39 -3.87 -1.29
N ILE A 6 -2.93 -3.93 -2.50
CA ILE A 6 -3.30 -2.78 -3.32
C ILE A 6 -4.72 -2.97 -3.82
N GLU A 7 -5.60 -1.98 -3.61
CA GLU A 7 -6.94 -1.95 -4.19
C GLU A 7 -6.96 -1.14 -5.49
N CYS A 8 -7.55 -1.70 -6.54
CA CYS A 8 -7.56 -1.13 -7.88
C CYS A 8 -8.97 -1.05 -8.50
N GLN A 9 -9.17 -0.03 -9.34
CA GLN A 9 -10.32 0.13 -10.24
C GLN A 9 -9.90 1.08 -11.36
N ASP A 10 -9.65 0.56 -12.56
CA ASP A 10 -9.17 1.31 -13.72
C ASP A 10 -7.86 2.10 -13.42
N HIS A 11 -6.86 1.42 -12.85
CA HIS A 11 -5.58 2.00 -12.38
C HIS A 11 -4.34 1.39 -13.06
N GLU A 12 -4.43 0.94 -14.32
CA GLU A 12 -3.34 0.30 -15.05
C GLU A 12 -1.98 1.04 -14.95
N PRO A 13 -1.86 2.34 -15.27
CA PRO A 13 -0.57 3.03 -15.24
C PRO A 13 -0.08 3.33 -13.81
N GLU A 14 -0.99 3.59 -12.86
CA GLU A 14 -0.65 3.79 -11.46
C GLU A 14 -0.13 2.51 -10.80
N LEU A 15 -0.78 1.39 -11.08
CA LEU A 15 -0.37 0.09 -10.57
C LEU A 15 1.05 -0.24 -11.05
N ALA A 16 1.34 -0.08 -12.35
CA ALA A 16 2.67 -0.31 -12.89
C ALA A 16 3.75 0.51 -12.18
N GLN A 17 3.46 1.79 -11.85
CA GLN A 17 4.39 2.66 -11.11
C GLN A 17 4.65 2.17 -9.68
N THR A 18 3.61 1.71 -8.97
CA THR A 18 3.79 1.16 -7.61
C THR A 18 4.58 -0.15 -7.67
N LEU A 19 4.23 -1.06 -8.57
CA LEU A 19 4.90 -2.36 -8.69
C LEU A 19 6.39 -2.19 -9.03
N ALA A 20 6.73 -1.26 -9.93
CA ALA A 20 8.12 -0.93 -10.25
C ALA A 20 8.90 -0.47 -9.00
N ALA A 21 8.29 0.33 -8.12
CA ALA A 21 8.93 0.78 -6.88
C ALA A 21 9.14 -0.35 -5.84
N LEU A 22 8.36 -1.44 -5.94
CA LEU A 22 8.45 -2.59 -5.03
C LEU A 22 9.48 -3.62 -5.47
N VAL A 23 9.95 -3.59 -6.73
CA VAL A 23 10.92 -4.56 -7.27
C VAL A 23 12.16 -4.67 -6.40
N ALA A 24 12.74 -3.54 -5.99
CA ALA A 24 13.91 -3.55 -5.11
C ALA A 24 13.63 -4.27 -3.78
N GLY A 25 12.45 -4.06 -3.18
CA GLY A 25 12.06 -4.74 -1.96
C GLY A 25 11.82 -6.24 -2.14
N ALA A 26 11.40 -6.68 -3.32
CA ALA A 26 11.26 -8.10 -3.66
C ALA A 26 12.63 -8.76 -3.87
N VAL A 27 13.55 -8.07 -4.55
CA VAL A 27 14.94 -8.56 -4.77
C VAL A 27 15.68 -8.72 -3.44
N GLU A 28 15.53 -7.78 -2.51
CA GLU A 28 16.10 -7.86 -1.16
C GLU A 28 15.36 -8.85 -0.24
N GLY A 29 14.32 -9.54 -0.73
CA GLY A 29 13.55 -10.53 0.02
C GLY A 29 12.64 -9.97 1.13
N LEU A 30 12.53 -8.64 1.24
CA LEU A 30 11.63 -8.00 2.19
C LEU A 30 10.15 -8.21 1.79
N VAL A 31 9.84 -7.97 0.51
CA VAL A 31 8.51 -8.17 -0.07
C VAL A 31 8.39 -9.59 -0.58
N SER A 32 7.51 -10.37 0.05
CA SER A 32 7.34 -11.79 -0.28
C SER A 32 6.09 -12.11 -1.07
N ASP A 33 5.13 -11.18 -1.11
CA ASP A 33 3.85 -11.34 -1.78
C ASP A 33 3.28 -9.96 -2.11
N VAL A 34 2.66 -9.84 -3.28
CA VAL A 34 1.91 -8.65 -3.68
C VAL A 34 0.52 -9.09 -4.12
N VAL A 35 -0.50 -8.56 -3.46
CA VAL A 35 -1.90 -8.88 -3.70
C VAL A 35 -2.61 -7.65 -4.27
N VAL A 36 -3.21 -7.82 -5.44
CA VAL A 36 -4.03 -6.82 -6.11
C VAL A 36 -5.49 -7.22 -5.99
N LEU A 37 -6.28 -6.33 -5.37
CA LEU A 37 -7.71 -6.48 -5.13
C LEU A 37 -8.46 -5.56 -6.08
N ASP A 38 -9.18 -6.13 -7.02
CA ASP A 38 -9.83 -5.39 -8.09
C ASP A 38 -11.32 -5.18 -7.82
N HIS A 39 -11.85 -4.03 -8.22
CA HIS A 39 -13.28 -3.67 -8.15
C HIS A 39 -13.95 -3.66 -9.54
N GLY A 40 -13.50 -4.53 -10.44
CA GLY A 40 -14.03 -4.66 -11.80
C GLY A 40 -13.41 -3.68 -12.77
N SER A 41 -12.07 -3.63 -12.83
CA SER A 41 -11.35 -2.84 -13.83
C SER A 41 -11.69 -3.30 -15.25
N ARG A 42 -11.78 -2.33 -16.17
CA ARG A 42 -12.04 -2.51 -17.60
C ARG A 42 -10.83 -2.12 -18.46
N ASP A 43 -9.77 -1.63 -17.84
CA ASP A 43 -8.47 -1.36 -18.46
C ASP A 43 -7.53 -2.59 -18.35
N GLY A 44 -6.23 -2.40 -18.62
CA GLY A 44 -5.21 -3.43 -18.52
C GLY A 44 -4.70 -3.71 -17.10
N THR A 45 -5.37 -3.27 -16.03
CA THR A 45 -4.93 -3.49 -14.63
C THR A 45 -4.62 -4.97 -14.35
N SER A 46 -5.45 -5.90 -14.81
CA SER A 46 -5.23 -7.34 -14.62
C SER A 46 -3.98 -7.85 -15.34
N LYS A 47 -3.72 -7.35 -16.55
CA LYS A 47 -2.53 -7.69 -17.34
C LYS A 47 -1.25 -7.20 -16.67
N VAL A 48 -1.28 -5.99 -16.09
CA VAL A 48 -0.15 -5.44 -15.33
C VAL A 48 0.14 -6.28 -14.08
N ALA A 49 -0.90 -6.67 -13.35
CA ALA A 49 -0.74 -7.53 -12.17
C ALA A 49 -0.16 -8.91 -12.53
N ASP A 50 -0.66 -9.53 -13.59
CA ASP A 50 -0.19 -10.84 -14.09
C ASP A 50 1.27 -10.77 -14.56
N ALA A 51 1.61 -9.77 -15.38
CA ALA A 51 2.98 -9.55 -15.87
C ALA A 51 4.00 -9.31 -14.74
N ALA A 52 3.56 -8.75 -13.62
CA ALA A 52 4.37 -8.53 -12.43
C ALA A 52 4.38 -9.72 -11.45
N GLY A 53 3.67 -10.82 -11.75
CA GLY A 53 3.57 -12.00 -10.90
C GLY A 53 2.79 -11.77 -9.61
N CYS A 54 1.88 -10.79 -9.60
CA CYS A 54 1.05 -10.48 -8.43
C CYS A 54 -0.13 -11.46 -8.32
N ARG A 55 -0.60 -11.70 -7.10
CA ARG A 55 -1.88 -12.39 -6.88
C ARG A 55 -3.03 -11.42 -7.14
N PHE A 56 -3.81 -11.68 -8.17
CA PHE A 56 -4.92 -10.81 -8.57
C PHE A 56 -6.28 -11.42 -8.19
N TYR A 57 -7.17 -10.60 -7.62
CA TYR A 57 -8.52 -11.02 -7.22
C TYR A 57 -9.57 -10.04 -7.75
N SER A 58 -10.45 -10.49 -8.66
CA SER A 58 -11.64 -9.72 -9.08
C SER A 58 -12.82 -9.85 -8.12
N GLN A 59 -12.85 -10.92 -7.35
CA GLN A 59 -13.83 -11.16 -6.28
C GLN A 59 -13.06 -11.59 -5.05
N TRP A 60 -13.28 -10.89 -3.94
CA TRP A 60 -12.50 -11.10 -2.73
C TRP A 60 -13.29 -10.71 -1.49
N ASP A 61 -12.98 -11.39 -0.40
CA ASP A 61 -13.30 -10.93 0.96
C ASP A 61 -11.98 -10.68 1.68
N ILE A 62 -11.87 -9.54 2.34
CA ILE A 62 -10.62 -9.14 2.98
C ILE A 62 -10.17 -10.15 4.05
N LYS A 63 -11.08 -10.86 4.71
CA LYS A 63 -10.69 -11.88 5.71
C LYS A 63 -9.90 -13.01 5.08
N ASP A 64 -10.30 -13.44 3.89
CA ASP A 64 -9.66 -14.54 3.18
C ASP A 64 -8.32 -14.11 2.56
N ILE A 65 -8.27 -12.87 2.07
CA ILE A 65 -7.02 -12.24 1.65
C ILE A 65 -6.02 -12.16 2.80
N LEU A 66 -6.43 -11.65 3.97
CA LEU A 66 -5.55 -11.52 5.12
C LEU A 66 -5.07 -12.88 5.63
N ARG A 67 -5.94 -13.90 5.69
CA ARG A 67 -5.55 -15.26 6.11
C ARG A 67 -4.53 -15.87 5.16
N SER A 68 -4.72 -15.69 3.85
CA SER A 68 -3.86 -16.22 2.80
C SER A 68 -2.61 -15.38 2.51
N ALA A 69 -2.46 -14.20 3.13
CA ALA A 69 -1.26 -13.37 3.01
C ALA A 69 -0.03 -14.12 3.58
N ARG A 70 1.09 -14.11 2.85
CA ARG A 70 2.30 -14.83 3.25
C ARG A 70 3.13 -14.11 4.32
N GLY A 71 3.06 -12.78 4.35
CA GLY A 71 3.80 -11.94 5.27
C GLY A 71 3.09 -11.80 6.62
N GLU A 72 3.89 -11.82 7.69
CA GLU A 72 3.43 -11.48 9.05
C GLU A 72 3.16 -9.97 9.20
N TRP A 73 3.76 -9.17 8.32
CA TRP A 73 3.48 -7.76 8.18
C TRP A 73 2.81 -7.49 6.85
N LEU A 74 1.90 -6.52 6.86
CA LEU A 74 1.13 -6.08 5.72
C LEU A 74 1.43 -4.62 5.45
N LEU A 75 1.66 -4.28 4.17
CA LEU A 75 1.75 -2.91 3.71
C LEU A 75 0.59 -2.62 2.78
N LEU A 76 -0.33 -1.79 3.23
CA LEU A 76 -1.48 -1.35 2.44
C LEU A 76 -1.11 -0.04 1.75
N VAL A 77 -1.24 0.01 0.42
CA VAL A 77 -0.91 1.20 -0.37
C VAL A 77 -1.95 1.43 -1.45
N GLU A 78 -2.08 2.70 -1.86
CA GLU A 78 -2.88 3.07 -3.02
C GLU A 78 -2.08 2.86 -4.32
N PRO A 79 -2.74 2.50 -5.44
CA PRO A 79 -2.07 2.41 -6.73
C PRO A 79 -1.49 3.79 -7.10
N GLY A 80 -0.22 3.80 -7.52
CA GLY A 80 0.57 5.00 -7.81
C GLY A 80 1.42 5.48 -6.63
N ALA A 81 1.22 4.93 -5.43
CA ALA A 81 2.09 5.20 -4.28
C ALA A 81 3.49 4.61 -4.51
N ARG A 82 4.53 5.40 -4.21
CA ARG A 82 5.93 4.97 -4.42
C ARG A 82 6.79 5.27 -3.19
N PRO A 83 7.21 4.26 -2.42
CA PRO A 83 8.23 4.41 -1.39
C PRO A 83 9.52 5.00 -1.99
N GLN A 84 10.22 5.84 -1.23
CA GLN A 84 11.46 6.50 -1.63
C GLN A 84 12.68 5.82 -0.99
N ALA A 85 13.88 6.25 -1.38
CA ALA A 85 15.15 5.68 -0.93
C ALA A 85 15.20 5.43 0.60
N GLY A 86 15.79 4.31 0.99
CA GLY A 86 15.94 3.89 2.40
C GLY A 86 14.72 3.19 3.00
N TRP A 87 13.61 3.05 2.27
CA TRP A 87 12.40 2.41 2.81
C TRP A 87 12.58 0.94 3.17
N ILE A 88 13.43 0.20 2.44
CA ILE A 88 13.63 -1.24 2.63
C ILE A 88 14.28 -1.49 3.98
N ASP A 89 15.45 -0.87 4.21
CA ASP A 89 16.22 -1.01 5.45
C ASP A 89 15.39 -0.57 6.65
N GLU A 90 14.71 0.58 6.54
CA GLU A 90 13.89 1.09 7.63
C GLU A 90 12.71 0.17 7.96
N ILE A 91 12.00 -0.36 6.95
CA ILE A 91 10.90 -1.30 7.24
C ILE A 91 11.46 -2.58 7.84
N ALA A 92 12.56 -3.12 7.31
CA ALA A 92 13.19 -4.34 7.83
C ALA A 92 13.58 -4.20 9.31
N GLU A 93 14.18 -3.07 9.68
CA GLU A 93 14.47 -2.74 11.09
C GLU A 93 13.18 -2.54 11.89
N TYR A 94 12.23 -1.77 11.36
CA TYR A 94 10.99 -1.42 12.05
C TYR A 94 10.19 -2.66 12.43
N VAL A 95 9.97 -3.58 11.49
CA VAL A 95 9.17 -4.80 11.71
C VAL A 95 9.86 -5.79 12.65
N SER A 96 11.18 -5.67 12.83
CA SER A 96 11.95 -6.49 13.77
C SER A 96 11.88 -5.95 15.20
N LEU A 97 11.74 -4.64 15.38
CA LEU A 97 11.81 -3.97 16.68
C LEU A 97 10.46 -3.53 17.24
N ASN A 98 9.43 -3.40 16.41
CA ASN A 98 8.15 -2.81 16.79
C ASN A 98 6.99 -3.78 16.58
N LYS A 99 5.86 -3.52 17.24
CA LYS A 99 4.60 -4.28 17.09
C LYS A 99 3.39 -3.41 16.80
N VAL A 100 3.60 -2.11 16.68
CA VAL A 100 2.53 -1.13 16.43
C VAL A 100 2.49 -0.76 14.94
N PRO A 101 1.34 -0.31 14.42
CA PRO A 101 1.27 0.14 13.04
C PRO A 101 2.20 1.33 12.77
N ALA A 102 2.55 1.53 11.50
CA ALA A 102 3.30 2.69 11.04
C ALA A 102 2.78 3.25 9.71
N ARG A 103 3.17 4.48 9.41
CA ARG A 103 2.92 5.14 8.11
C ARG A 103 4.17 5.85 7.64
N PHE A 104 4.32 5.98 6.33
CA PHE A 104 5.41 6.74 5.74
C PHE A 104 5.29 8.24 6.04
N THR A 105 6.38 8.96 5.82
CA THR A 105 6.35 10.42 5.77
C THR A 105 5.96 10.90 4.37
N ALA A 106 5.17 11.98 4.30
CA ALA A 106 4.83 12.60 3.03
C ALA A 106 6.07 13.16 2.34
N SER A 107 6.27 12.81 1.06
CA SER A 107 7.47 13.26 0.35
C SER A 107 7.58 14.78 0.29
N ARG A 108 8.78 15.30 0.60
CA ARG A 108 9.06 16.74 0.63
C ARG A 108 8.98 17.38 -0.77
N GLY A 109 9.39 16.64 -1.80
CA GLY A 109 9.38 17.11 -3.20
C GLY A 109 7.98 17.25 -3.81
N TYR A 110 6.98 16.55 -3.25
CA TYR A 110 5.62 16.51 -3.78
C TYR A 110 4.61 17.14 -2.80
N ARG A 111 5.03 18.18 -2.06
CA ARG A 111 4.13 18.89 -1.16
C ARG A 111 3.17 19.79 -1.93
N ARG A 112 1.88 19.61 -1.68
CA ARG A 112 0.85 20.54 -2.16
C ARG A 112 1.01 21.91 -1.46
N PRO A 113 0.78 23.02 -2.18
CA PRO A 113 0.75 24.36 -1.61
C PRO A 113 -0.19 24.45 -0.40
N PHE A 114 0.17 25.24 0.60
CA PHE A 114 -0.54 25.36 1.88
C PHE A 114 -2.06 25.64 1.70
N LEU A 115 -2.43 26.49 0.74
CA LEU A 115 -3.82 26.85 0.43
C LEU A 115 -4.66 25.67 -0.08
N LYS A 116 -4.06 24.71 -0.79
CA LYS A 116 -4.76 23.49 -1.28
C LYS A 116 -4.89 22.40 -0.21
N ARG A 117 -4.44 22.67 1.03
CA ARG A 117 -4.52 21.75 2.17
C ARG A 117 -5.75 22.00 3.04
N ILE A 118 -6.32 23.20 2.99
CA ILE A 118 -7.48 23.59 3.79
C ILE A 118 -8.74 22.94 3.18
N GLY A 119 -9.51 22.22 4.01
CA GLY A 119 -10.80 21.62 3.62
C GLY A 119 -10.76 20.27 2.91
N ARG A 120 -9.57 19.69 2.66
CA ARG A 120 -9.45 18.39 1.96
C ARG A 120 -9.50 17.21 2.93
N ARG A 121 -10.32 16.20 2.62
CA ARG A 121 -10.18 14.85 3.19
C ARG A 121 -8.96 14.17 2.55
N THR A 122 -7.89 14.01 3.32
CA THR A 122 -6.72 13.19 2.95
C THR A 122 -7.19 11.76 2.71
N ALA A 123 -6.67 11.12 1.65
CA ALA A 123 -7.04 9.72 1.41
C ALA A 123 -6.47 8.86 2.56
N PRO A 124 -7.23 7.91 3.13
CA PRO A 124 -6.82 7.21 4.35
C PRO A 124 -5.48 6.46 4.22
N LEU A 125 -5.12 6.06 2.99
CA LEU A 125 -3.89 5.35 2.66
C LEU A 125 -2.89 6.20 1.85
N GLU A 126 -3.04 7.54 1.86
CA GLU A 126 -2.16 8.45 1.11
C GLU A 126 -0.67 8.26 1.45
N LEU A 127 -0.37 7.84 2.69
CA LEU A 127 0.98 7.59 3.20
C LEU A 127 1.25 6.10 3.49
N GLY A 128 0.46 5.22 2.88
CA GLY A 128 0.45 3.80 3.18
C GLY A 128 0.08 3.47 4.64
N LEU A 129 -0.08 2.18 4.91
CA LEU A 129 -0.23 1.67 6.27
C LEU A 129 0.53 0.36 6.41
N LEU A 130 1.53 0.37 7.29
CA LEU A 130 2.24 -0.82 7.73
C LEU A 130 1.58 -1.33 9.03
N LEU A 131 1.15 -2.58 9.08
CA LEU A 131 0.55 -3.20 10.26
C LEU A 131 0.80 -4.70 10.29
N SER A 132 0.75 -5.32 11.46
CA SER A 132 0.86 -6.78 11.54
C SER A 132 -0.40 -7.45 11.00
N LYS A 133 -0.22 -8.64 10.41
CA LYS A 133 -1.30 -9.51 9.94
C LYS A 133 -2.30 -9.81 11.06
N HIS A 134 -1.81 -10.05 12.28
CA HIS A 134 -2.65 -10.28 13.46
C HIS A 134 -3.57 -9.08 13.76
N GLN A 135 -3.03 -7.85 13.75
CA GLN A 135 -3.83 -6.64 13.96
C GLN A 135 -4.88 -6.45 12.86
N ALA A 136 -4.51 -6.70 11.60
CA ALA A 136 -5.44 -6.59 10.48
C ALA A 136 -6.60 -7.59 10.62
N ILE A 137 -6.31 -8.86 10.92
CA ILE A 137 -7.34 -9.89 11.11
C ILE A 137 -8.30 -9.53 12.24
N ALA A 138 -7.79 -8.97 13.35
CA ALA A 138 -8.61 -8.61 14.51
C ALA A 138 -9.66 -7.53 14.21
N VAL A 139 -9.40 -6.64 13.23
CA VAL A 139 -10.33 -5.56 12.86
C VAL A 139 -11.15 -5.87 11.60
N ALA A 140 -10.73 -6.84 10.80
CA ALA A 140 -11.31 -7.13 9.49
C ALA A 140 -12.77 -7.60 9.57
N ARG A 141 -13.62 -6.99 8.74
CA ARG A 141 -15.02 -7.35 8.56
C ARG A 141 -15.27 -7.70 7.08
N SER A 142 -16.26 -8.54 6.83
CA SER A 142 -16.63 -8.86 5.46
C SER A 142 -17.13 -7.60 4.75
N GLY A 143 -16.76 -7.44 3.48
CA GLY A 143 -17.07 -6.24 2.69
C GLY A 143 -16.27 -4.98 3.06
N MET A 144 -15.30 -5.07 3.97
CA MET A 144 -14.45 -3.94 4.35
C MET A 144 -13.35 -3.71 3.33
N GLY A 145 -13.13 -2.45 2.93
CA GLY A 145 -12.02 -2.05 2.06
C GLY A 145 -10.75 -1.68 2.83
N LEU A 146 -9.62 -1.64 2.13
CA LEU A 146 -8.28 -1.32 2.64
C LEU A 146 -8.23 0.04 3.32
N ALA A 147 -8.91 1.04 2.74
CA ALA A 147 -8.95 2.39 3.29
C ALA A 147 -9.57 2.45 4.70
N GLU A 148 -10.39 1.46 5.05
CA GLU A 148 -11.03 1.40 6.36
C GLU A 148 -10.07 0.94 7.46
N PHE A 149 -9.03 0.18 7.12
CA PHE A 149 -7.98 -0.20 8.08
C PHE A 149 -7.20 1.00 8.57
N ALA A 150 -7.14 2.08 7.78
CA ALA A 150 -6.48 3.30 8.22
C ALA A 150 -7.28 4.08 9.26
N LYS A 151 -8.61 3.88 9.35
CA LYS A 151 -9.46 4.58 10.32
C LYS A 151 -9.12 4.10 11.73
N GLY A 152 -8.75 5.02 12.63
CA GLY A 152 -8.52 4.72 14.05
C GLY A 152 -7.16 4.11 14.39
N GLN A 153 -6.31 3.79 13.41
CA GLN A 153 -4.96 3.28 13.69
C GLN A 153 -4.01 4.42 14.08
N LYS A 154 -3.67 4.50 15.37
CA LYS A 154 -2.54 5.29 15.85
C LYS A 154 -1.27 4.47 15.64
N GLY A 155 -0.32 5.04 14.90
CA GLY A 155 0.91 4.36 14.54
C GLY A 155 2.11 5.30 14.58
N ARG A 156 3.32 4.73 14.51
CA ARG A 156 4.54 5.52 14.35
C ARG A 156 4.63 6.10 12.94
N ARG A 157 5.41 7.15 12.78
CA ARG A 157 5.75 7.69 11.47
C ARG A 157 7.17 7.25 11.13
N LEU A 158 7.32 6.60 9.98
CA LEU A 158 8.60 6.24 9.39
C LEU A 158 9.28 7.50 8.84
N SER A 159 10.60 7.52 8.86
CA SER A 159 11.42 8.59 8.27
C SER A 159 11.45 8.52 6.75
N SER A 160 11.37 7.31 6.18
CA SER A 160 11.25 7.10 4.74
C SER A 160 10.01 7.80 4.19
N GLU A 161 10.23 8.40 3.03
CA GLU A 161 9.19 9.14 2.33
C GLU A 161 8.40 8.22 1.40
N LEU A 162 7.13 8.55 1.21
CA LEU A 162 6.30 7.97 0.19
C LEU A 162 5.76 9.08 -0.72
N ILE A 163 5.96 8.92 -2.03
CA ILE A 163 5.29 9.75 -3.03
C ILE A 163 3.83 9.29 -3.09
N PRO A 164 2.85 10.17 -2.82
CA PRO A 164 1.44 9.79 -2.84
C PRO A 164 0.93 9.39 -4.24
N SER A 165 -0.08 8.53 -4.25
CA SER A 165 -0.82 8.08 -5.45
C SER A 165 -1.30 9.21 -6.35
N TRP A 166 -1.78 10.31 -5.77
CA TRP A 166 -2.32 11.44 -6.53
C TRP A 166 -1.29 12.12 -7.42
N VAL A 167 0.01 11.96 -7.15
CA VAL A 167 1.08 12.48 -8.01
C VAL A 167 1.09 11.76 -9.35
N ALA A 168 0.89 10.43 -9.35
CA ALA A 168 0.81 9.63 -10.57
C ALA A 168 -0.40 10.04 -11.42
N ARG A 169 -1.53 10.35 -10.78
CA ARG A 169 -2.77 10.80 -11.45
C ARG A 169 -2.65 12.19 -12.07
N ALA A 170 -1.79 13.06 -11.52
CA ALA A 170 -1.62 14.45 -11.97
C ALA A 170 -0.66 14.61 -13.16
N ALA A 171 0.07 13.54 -13.53
CA ALA A 171 0.98 13.52 -14.68
C ALA A 171 0.28 13.15 -16.00
N ARG A 172 -1.06 13.11 -16.02
CA ARG A 172 -1.91 12.96 -17.21
C ARG A 172 -2.47 14.32 -17.61
#